data_AF-A0A383AF92-F1
#
_entry.id   AF-A0A383AF92-F1
#
_cell.length_a   1.000
_cell.length_b   1.000
_cell.length_c   1.000
_cell.angle_alpha   90.00
_cell.angle_beta   90.00
_cell.angle_gamma   90.00
#
_symmetry.space_group_name_H-M   'P 1'
#
loop_
_entity.id
_entity.type
_entity.pdbx_description
1 polymer ?
#
loop_
_entity_poly.entity_id
_entity_poly.type
_entity_poly.pdbx_seq_one_letter_code
_entity_poly.pdbx_strand_id
1 'polypeptide(L)'
;GDRSTIQTPNPNPFLAAILGGFFDTYAHHFDNEPERNTDHFIPSLVLERTIDENNMIYFSFAKGFKSGGFNAADDQNPEFQIVNGAPTPMPNVPGIGFEYDDETATSYEIGGKHTLADGALRFNWAYADAEYKNQQVSTFVGLGFVVGNAASSVVKTLEVDLLWQATDDLRLGVNAAYLDASYDSFPAAACNAMQAAGMRALGWAGGVPLSNNPVTSYLGCQARFNAANLYHSAVQDLSGKTGTGKYNGSL
;
A
#
# COMPACT_ATOMS: atom_id res chain seq x y z
N GLY A 1 -22.45 -20.54 21.44
CA GLY A 1 -23.36 -20.62 20.28
C GLY A 1 -22.48 -20.90 19.11
N ASP A 2 -22.61 -22.11 18.55
CA ASP A 2 -21.80 -22.56 17.42
C ASP A 2 -22.08 -21.66 16.20
N ARG A 3 -21.04 -21.00 15.70
CA ARG A 3 -21.07 -20.17 14.48
C ARG A 3 -20.32 -20.86 13.34
N SER A 4 -20.39 -22.19 13.25
CA SER A 4 -19.90 -23.01 12.12
C SER A 4 -20.59 -22.76 10.76
N THR A 5 -21.23 -21.60 10.58
CA THR A 5 -21.83 -21.19 9.31
C THR A 5 -21.01 -20.04 8.72
N ILE A 6 -20.10 -20.35 7.80
CA ILE A 6 -19.86 -19.63 6.54
C ILE A 6 -18.94 -20.54 5.70
N GLN A 7 -19.33 -20.80 4.45
CA GLN A 7 -18.76 -21.73 3.47
C GLN A 7 -19.12 -23.22 3.66
N THR A 8 -20.27 -23.62 3.09
CA THR A 8 -20.52 -25.04 2.76
C THR A 8 -19.61 -25.46 1.62
N PRO A 9 -18.70 -26.43 1.81
CA PRO A 9 -17.86 -26.94 0.74
C PRO A 9 -18.74 -27.48 -0.40
N ASN A 10 -18.40 -27.16 -1.64
CA ASN A 10 -19.11 -27.68 -2.80
C ASN A 10 -18.82 -29.19 -2.95
N PRO A 11 -19.80 -30.08 -2.76
CA PRO A 11 -19.56 -31.53 -2.77
C PRO A 11 -19.34 -32.10 -4.18
N ASN A 12 -19.50 -31.29 -5.24
CA ASN A 12 -19.37 -31.74 -6.61
C ASN A 12 -17.91 -31.62 -7.12
N PRO A 13 -17.21 -32.74 -7.38
CA PRO A 13 -15.80 -32.71 -7.80
C PRO A 13 -15.60 -32.10 -9.19
N PHE A 14 -16.60 -32.17 -10.07
CA PHE A 14 -16.53 -31.55 -11.40
C PHE A 14 -16.61 -30.02 -11.30
N LEU A 15 -17.53 -29.51 -10.48
CA LEU A 15 -17.63 -28.07 -10.26
C LEU A 15 -16.41 -27.53 -9.49
N ALA A 16 -15.89 -28.28 -8.51
CA ALA A 16 -14.62 -27.94 -7.84
C ALA A 16 -13.44 -27.87 -8.82
N ALA A 17 -13.36 -28.79 -9.78
CA ALA A 17 -12.33 -28.77 -10.82
C ALA A 17 -12.47 -27.56 -11.77
N ILE A 18 -13.70 -27.16 -12.12
CA ILE A 18 -13.94 -25.93 -12.90
C ILE A 18 -13.54 -24.70 -12.11
N LEU A 19 -13.96 -24.60 -10.84
CA LEU A 19 -13.67 -23.45 -9.98
C LEU A 19 -12.16 -23.30 -9.73
N GLY A 20 -11.47 -24.39 -9.33
CA GLY A 20 -10.02 -24.36 -9.15
C GLY A 20 -9.25 -24.13 -10.45
N GLY A 21 -9.70 -24.75 -11.55
CA GLY A 21 -9.00 -24.67 -12.83
C GLY A 21 -9.15 -23.35 -13.58
N PHE A 22 -10.31 -22.68 -13.50
CA PHE A 22 -10.58 -21.44 -14.23
C PHE A 22 -10.58 -20.19 -13.37
N PHE A 23 -10.93 -20.31 -12.09
CA PHE A 23 -11.13 -19.17 -11.19
C PHE A 23 -10.14 -19.15 -10.03
N ASP A 24 -9.28 -20.18 -9.91
CA ASP A 24 -8.34 -20.32 -8.80
C ASP A 24 -9.04 -20.25 -7.44
N THR A 25 -10.26 -20.80 -7.35
CA THR A 25 -11.11 -20.77 -6.16
C THR A 25 -11.27 -22.19 -5.61
N TYR A 26 -10.94 -22.39 -4.34
CA TYR A 26 -11.00 -23.70 -3.69
C TYR A 26 -11.80 -23.64 -2.40
N ALA A 27 -12.64 -24.64 -2.17
CA ALA A 27 -13.38 -24.77 -0.92
C ALA A 27 -12.41 -24.97 0.25
N HIS A 28 -12.56 -24.15 1.28
CA HIS A 28 -11.77 -24.18 2.50
C HIS A 28 -12.68 -23.98 3.72
N HIS A 29 -12.19 -24.41 4.87
CA HIS A 29 -12.79 -24.17 6.18
C HIS A 29 -11.64 -24.11 7.18
N PHE A 30 -11.25 -22.89 7.56
CA PHE A 30 -10.18 -22.72 8.53
C PHE A 30 -10.72 -23.04 9.92
N ASP A 31 -10.22 -24.13 10.50
CA ASP A 31 -10.57 -24.52 11.85
C ASP A 31 -9.93 -23.52 12.83
N ASN A 32 -10.77 -22.93 13.70
CA ASN A 32 -10.47 -21.83 14.63
C ASN A 32 -10.50 -20.42 14.00
N GLU A 33 -10.97 -19.45 14.78
CA GLU A 33 -10.89 -18.03 14.42
C GLU A 33 -9.41 -17.64 14.37
N PRO A 34 -8.90 -17.07 13.25
CA PRO A 34 -7.54 -16.57 13.19
C PRO A 34 -7.33 -15.49 14.27
N GLU A 35 -6.36 -15.71 15.14
CA GLU A 35 -6.01 -14.76 16.20
C GLU A 35 -4.67 -14.11 15.89
N ARG A 36 -4.63 -12.78 15.98
CA ARG A 36 -3.41 -11.98 15.83
C ARG A 36 -3.26 -11.06 17.04
N ASN A 37 -2.11 -11.14 17.69
CA ASN A 37 -1.74 -10.28 18.80
C ASN A 37 -0.41 -9.59 18.47
N THR A 38 -0.40 -8.25 18.45
CA THR A 38 0.82 -7.47 18.21
C THR A 38 0.98 -6.34 19.20
N ASP A 39 2.22 -6.11 19.60
CA ASP A 39 2.61 -5.06 20.52
C ASP A 39 3.49 -4.02 19.82
N HIS A 40 3.20 -2.74 20.06
CA HIS A 40 3.94 -1.63 19.45
C HIS A 40 4.40 -0.62 20.49
N PHE A 41 5.70 -0.30 20.45
CA PHE A 41 6.25 0.85 21.16
C PHE A 41 6.21 2.09 20.26
N ILE A 42 5.45 3.10 20.69
CA ILE A 42 5.05 4.27 19.89
C ILE A 42 5.48 5.56 20.62
N PRO A 43 6.79 5.88 20.65
CA PRO A 43 7.27 7.09 21.28
C PRO A 43 6.89 8.33 20.47
N SER A 44 6.69 9.44 21.18
CA SER A 44 6.65 10.77 20.60
C SER A 44 7.44 11.74 21.47
N LEU A 45 8.05 12.73 20.83
CA LEU A 45 8.83 13.79 21.45
C LEU A 45 8.57 15.09 20.71
N VAL A 46 8.32 16.17 21.46
CA VAL A 46 8.24 17.52 20.91
C VAL A 46 9.15 18.42 21.74
N LEU A 47 10.00 19.18 21.06
CA LEU A 47 10.88 20.18 21.64
C LEU A 47 10.52 21.53 21.05
N GLU A 48 10.18 22.48 21.92
CA GLU A 48 9.81 23.82 21.51
C GLU A 48 10.77 24.83 22.11
N ARG A 49 11.10 25.87 21.34
CA ARG A 49 11.85 27.02 21.81
C ARG A 49 11.17 28.30 21.36
N THR A 50 10.61 29.00 22.34
CA THR A 50 10.19 30.39 22.21
C THR A 50 11.43 31.27 22.15
N ILE A 51 11.61 32.00 21.04
CA ILE A 51 12.71 32.95 20.85
C ILE A 51 12.35 34.27 21.55
N ASP A 52 11.10 34.70 21.38
CA ASP A 52 10.47 35.84 22.03
C ASP A 52 8.94 35.63 22.06
N GLU A 53 8.19 36.60 22.54
CA GLU A 53 6.72 36.55 22.67
C GLU A 53 5.96 36.34 21.35
N ASN A 54 6.59 36.54 20.20
CA ASN A 54 5.99 36.45 18.87
C ASN A 54 6.58 35.35 17.98
N ASN A 55 7.71 34.75 18.37
CA ASN A 55 8.49 33.84 17.54
C ASN A 55 8.82 32.54 18.27
N MET A 56 8.53 31.41 17.62
CA MET A 56 8.94 30.10 18.11
C MET A 56 9.45 29.21 16.99
N ILE A 57 10.29 28.26 17.38
CA ILE A 57 10.67 27.11 16.57
C ILE A 57 10.41 25.83 17.34
N TYR A 58 10.18 24.75 16.63
CA TYR A 58 9.97 23.44 17.23
C TYR A 58 10.59 22.33 16.39
N PHE A 59 10.82 21.22 17.06
CA PHE A 59 11.16 19.95 16.47
C PHE A 59 10.23 18.89 17.05
N SER A 60 9.73 17.98 16.22
CA SER A 60 8.95 16.83 16.67
C SER A 60 9.47 15.54 16.05
N PHE A 61 9.27 14.47 16.81
CA PHE A 61 9.48 13.09 16.39
C PHE A 61 8.29 12.28 16.85
N ALA A 62 7.74 11.46 15.96
CA ALA A 62 6.66 10.56 16.31
C ALA A 62 6.77 9.25 15.52
N LYS A 63 6.54 8.14 16.22
CA LYS A 63 6.28 6.85 15.60
C LYS A 63 4.77 6.60 15.60
N GLY A 64 4.29 5.84 14.63
CA GLY A 64 2.92 5.36 14.53
C GLY A 64 2.88 3.99 13.87
N PHE A 65 1.71 3.35 13.89
CA PHE A 65 1.48 2.11 13.15
C PHE A 65 0.03 2.02 12.69
N LYS A 66 -0.19 1.18 11.69
CA LYS A 66 -1.51 0.70 11.28
C LYS A 66 -1.50 -0.80 11.46
N SER A 67 -2.48 -1.32 12.19
CA SER A 67 -2.55 -2.73 12.50
C SER A 67 -2.70 -3.59 11.25
N GLY A 68 -2.04 -4.74 11.23
CA GLY A 68 -2.26 -5.82 10.29
C GLY A 68 -3.62 -6.47 10.48
N GLY A 69 -3.87 -7.53 9.73
CA GLY A 69 -5.16 -8.21 9.74
C GLY A 69 -5.21 -9.37 8.77
N PHE A 70 -6.42 -9.82 8.50
CA PHE A 70 -6.68 -10.96 7.63
C PHE A 70 -7.46 -10.53 6.40
N ASN A 71 -7.11 -11.08 5.25
CA ASN A 71 -7.92 -10.93 4.04
C ASN A 71 -9.14 -11.86 4.15
N ALA A 72 -10.32 -11.27 4.12
CA ALA A 72 -11.60 -11.98 4.11
C ALA A 72 -12.16 -12.20 2.69
N ALA A 73 -11.33 -12.03 1.66
CA ALA A 73 -11.75 -12.26 0.28
C ALA A 73 -12.09 -13.75 0.09
N ASP A 74 -13.24 -14.04 -0.51
CA ASP A 74 -13.76 -15.39 -0.78
C ASP A 74 -12.77 -16.25 -1.61
N ASP A 75 -11.81 -15.59 -2.28
CA ASP A 75 -10.74 -16.17 -3.10
C ASP A 75 -9.42 -16.43 -2.33
N GLN A 76 -9.39 -16.30 -0.99
CA GLN A 76 -8.21 -16.65 -0.20
C GLN A 76 -8.02 -18.17 -0.19
N ASN A 77 -7.13 -18.62 -1.07
CA ASN A 77 -6.89 -20.04 -1.24
C ASN A 77 -6.30 -20.70 0.01
N PRO A 78 -6.65 -21.97 0.28
CA PRO A 78 -5.92 -22.75 1.26
C PRO A 78 -4.47 -22.98 0.82
N GLU A 79 -3.62 -23.38 1.75
CA GLU A 79 -2.29 -23.89 1.45
C GLU A 79 -2.39 -25.14 0.55
N PHE A 80 -1.40 -25.35 -0.33
CA PHE A 80 -1.37 -26.52 -1.21
C PHE A 80 -0.22 -27.44 -0.85
N GLN A 81 -0.50 -28.75 -0.86
CA GLN A 81 0.52 -29.79 -0.76
C GLN A 81 0.63 -30.57 -2.07
N ILE A 82 1.81 -31.12 -2.33
CA ILE A 82 2.01 -32.00 -3.48
C ILE A 82 1.69 -33.44 -3.07
N VAL A 83 0.66 -34.03 -3.68
CA VAL A 83 0.30 -35.45 -3.53
C VAL A 83 0.41 -36.11 -4.90
N ASN A 84 1.23 -37.15 -5.01
CA ASN A 84 1.46 -37.87 -6.28
C ASN A 84 1.87 -36.96 -7.46
N GLY A 85 2.63 -35.90 -7.18
CA GLY A 85 3.09 -34.94 -8.20
C GLY A 85 2.04 -33.91 -8.64
N ALA A 86 0.86 -33.88 -8.01
CA ALA A 86 -0.18 -32.90 -8.28
C ALA A 86 -0.43 -32.00 -7.05
N PRO A 87 -0.64 -30.69 -7.23
CA PRO A 87 -1.06 -29.80 -6.15
C PRO A 87 -2.46 -30.19 -5.67
N THR A 88 -2.60 -30.37 -4.36
CA THR A 88 -3.83 -30.75 -3.68
C THR A 88 -4.07 -29.74 -2.55
N PRO A 89 -5.24 -29.08 -2.48
CA PRO A 89 -5.52 -28.09 -1.45
C PRO A 89 -5.57 -28.73 -0.06
N MET A 90 -5.12 -28.00 0.95
CA MET A 90 -5.26 -28.30 2.39
C MET A 90 -6.38 -27.42 2.95
N PRO A 91 -7.65 -27.85 2.94
CA PRO A 91 -8.80 -26.95 3.16
C PRO A 91 -8.81 -26.24 4.52
N ASN A 92 -8.04 -26.73 5.48
CA ASN A 92 -8.04 -26.25 6.87
C ASN A 92 -6.80 -25.40 7.20
N VAL A 93 -5.92 -25.14 6.24
CA VAL A 93 -4.70 -24.34 6.43
C VAL A 93 -4.80 -23.11 5.53
N PRO A 94 -4.82 -21.88 6.08
CA PRO A 94 -4.81 -20.67 5.26
C PRO A 94 -3.54 -20.58 4.41
N GLY A 95 -3.69 -20.17 3.15
CA GLY A 95 -2.58 -20.00 2.23
C GLY A 95 -1.83 -18.67 2.44
N ILE A 96 -0.76 -18.49 1.68
CA ILE A 96 0.05 -17.27 1.67
C ILE A 96 -0.82 -16.06 1.32
N GLY A 97 -0.68 -14.98 2.09
CA GLY A 97 -1.44 -13.75 1.90
C GLY A 97 -2.78 -13.72 2.62
N PHE A 98 -3.12 -14.75 3.42
CA PHE A 98 -4.28 -14.72 4.29
C PHE A 98 -4.14 -13.68 5.40
N GLU A 99 -2.96 -13.59 6.02
CA GLU A 99 -2.62 -12.55 6.99
C GLU A 99 -1.67 -11.52 6.36
N TYR A 100 -1.82 -10.26 6.77
CA TYR A 100 -0.89 -9.18 6.47
C TYR A 100 -0.46 -8.48 7.78
N ASP A 101 0.78 -8.03 7.81
CA ASP A 101 1.46 -7.45 8.97
C ASP A 101 1.09 -5.99 9.22
N ASP A 102 1.53 -5.48 10.37
CA ASP A 102 1.43 -4.08 10.73
C ASP A 102 2.31 -3.22 9.81
N GLU A 103 1.79 -2.07 9.42
CA GLU A 103 2.55 -1.00 8.79
C GLU A 103 3.05 -0.03 9.86
N THR A 104 4.30 0.45 9.74
CA THR A 104 4.85 1.42 10.69
C THR A 104 5.22 2.71 9.99
N ALA A 105 4.99 3.83 10.67
CA ALA A 105 5.39 5.15 10.22
C ALA A 105 6.31 5.79 11.26
N THR A 106 7.38 6.43 10.81
CA THR A 106 8.27 7.23 11.65
C THR A 106 8.41 8.60 11.00
N SER A 107 8.18 9.66 11.77
CA SER A 107 8.17 11.03 11.26
C SER A 107 9.06 11.93 12.10
N TYR A 108 9.75 12.83 11.42
CA TYR A 108 10.51 13.94 11.99
C TYR A 108 9.99 15.23 11.37
N GLU A 109 9.75 16.26 12.18
CA GLU A 109 9.33 17.57 11.70
C GLU A 109 10.13 18.66 12.39
N ILE A 110 10.48 19.70 11.64
CA ILE A 110 11.01 20.96 12.18
C ILE A 110 10.19 22.10 11.58
N GLY A 111 9.78 23.04 12.42
CA GLY A 111 8.99 24.16 11.96
C GLY A 111 9.16 25.42 12.79
N GLY A 112 8.61 26.51 12.28
CA GLY A 112 8.65 27.82 12.90
C GLY A 112 7.33 28.55 12.72
N LYS A 113 6.95 29.30 13.76
CA LYS A 113 5.79 30.19 13.75
C LYS A 113 6.24 31.57 14.16
N HIS A 114 5.94 32.55 13.32
CA HIS A 114 6.47 33.90 13.45
C HIS A 114 5.36 34.93 13.29
N THR A 115 5.32 35.88 14.21
CA THR A 115 4.57 37.14 14.08
C THR A 115 5.56 38.29 14.07
N LEU A 116 5.62 39.01 12.95
CA LEU A 116 6.62 40.02 12.62
C LEU A 116 5.94 41.34 12.28
N ALA A 117 6.75 42.41 12.16
CA ALA A 117 6.28 43.75 11.80
C ALA A 117 5.09 44.22 12.66
N ASP A 118 5.23 44.15 13.99
CA ASP A 118 4.22 44.54 14.98
C ASP A 118 2.85 43.87 14.75
N GLY A 119 2.86 42.63 14.26
CA GLY A 119 1.66 41.84 13.99
C GLY A 119 1.13 41.93 12.56
N ALA A 120 1.72 42.78 11.71
CA ALA A 120 1.32 42.93 10.31
C ALA A 120 1.70 41.72 9.44
N LEU A 121 2.71 40.94 9.83
CA LEU A 121 3.18 39.78 9.08
C LEU A 121 3.12 38.52 9.95
N ARG A 122 2.42 37.48 9.49
CA ARG A 122 2.50 36.13 10.03
C ARG A 122 3.18 35.23 9.02
N PHE A 123 4.15 34.45 9.47
CA PHE A 123 4.89 33.53 8.63
C PHE A 123 5.09 32.22 9.39
N ASN A 124 4.60 31.14 8.82
CA ASN A 124 4.74 29.80 9.33
C ASN A 124 5.41 28.93 8.28
N TRP A 125 6.25 28.02 8.74
CA TRP A 125 6.89 27.05 7.86
C TRP A 125 7.13 25.75 8.61
N ALA A 126 7.12 24.64 7.87
CA ALA A 126 7.44 23.32 8.40
C ALA A 126 8.13 22.49 7.34
N TYR A 127 9.13 21.72 7.74
CA TYR A 127 9.71 20.64 6.95
C TYR A 127 9.48 19.32 7.69
N ALA A 128 8.92 18.32 7.01
CA ALA A 128 8.76 16.99 7.57
C ALA A 128 9.41 15.93 6.68
N ASP A 129 9.90 14.87 7.31
CA ASP A 129 10.42 13.66 6.69
C ASP A 129 9.77 12.45 7.36
N ALA A 130 8.97 11.70 6.60
CA ALA A 130 8.21 10.56 7.08
C ALA A 130 8.58 9.29 6.31
N GLU A 131 9.05 8.28 7.04
CA GLU A 131 9.36 6.95 6.53
C GLU A 131 8.24 5.98 6.89
N TYR A 132 7.76 5.25 5.89
CA TYR A 132 6.75 4.20 6.02
C TYR A 132 7.37 2.85 5.67
N LYS A 133 7.19 1.86 6.54
CA LYS A 133 7.69 0.48 6.35
C LYS A 133 6.56 -0.52 6.39
N ASN A 134 6.71 -1.59 5.60
CA ASN A 134 5.73 -2.65 5.45
C ASN A 134 4.35 -2.09 5.10
N GLN A 135 4.28 -1.16 4.16
CA GLN A 135 3.03 -0.52 3.77
C GLN A 135 2.02 -1.54 3.27
N GLN A 136 0.81 -1.45 3.81
CA GLN A 136 -0.31 -2.30 3.43
C GLN A 136 -0.91 -1.79 2.12
N VAL A 137 -0.64 -2.52 1.04
CA VAL A 137 -1.13 -2.22 -0.31
C VAL A 137 -2.27 -3.15 -0.65
N SER A 138 -3.40 -2.58 -1.08
CA SER A 138 -4.50 -3.35 -1.67
C SER A 138 -4.28 -3.53 -3.17
N THR A 139 -4.26 -4.78 -3.61
CA THR A 139 -4.12 -5.14 -5.02
C THR A 139 -5.31 -5.98 -5.47
N PHE A 140 -5.73 -5.81 -6.73
CA PHE A 140 -6.77 -6.65 -7.30
C PHE A 140 -6.14 -7.93 -7.87
N VAL A 141 -6.48 -9.07 -7.28
CA VAL A 141 -5.97 -10.40 -7.64
C VAL A 141 -7.16 -11.32 -7.88
N GLY A 142 -7.21 -11.98 -9.04
CA GLY A 142 -8.35 -12.81 -9.41
C GLY A 142 -9.64 -12.00 -9.53
N LEU A 143 -10.61 -12.24 -8.63
CA LEU A 143 -11.90 -11.56 -8.58
C LEU A 143 -12.04 -10.61 -7.37
N GLY A 144 -11.02 -10.51 -6.51
CA GLY A 144 -11.07 -9.78 -5.25
C GLY A 144 -9.91 -8.83 -5.01
N PHE A 145 -10.01 -8.06 -3.93
CA PHE A 145 -8.91 -7.26 -3.41
C PHE A 145 -8.21 -8.01 -2.29
N VAL A 146 -6.88 -8.09 -2.39
CA VAL A 146 -6.00 -8.68 -1.38
C VAL A 146 -5.06 -7.59 -0.86
N VAL A 147 -5.00 -7.45 0.46
CA VAL A 147 -4.08 -6.55 1.16
C VAL A 147 -2.81 -7.33 1.51
N GLY A 148 -1.65 -6.76 1.21
CA GLY A 148 -0.37 -7.31 1.62
C GLY A 148 0.66 -6.21 1.89
N ASN A 149 1.68 -6.53 2.67
CA ASN A 149 2.79 -5.61 2.92
C ASN A 149 3.77 -5.69 1.74
N ALA A 150 3.71 -4.68 0.88
CA ALA A 150 4.38 -4.75 -0.42
C ALA A 150 5.32 -3.57 -0.69
N ALA A 151 5.30 -2.54 0.16
CA ALA A 151 6.04 -1.32 -0.11
C ALA A 151 6.69 -0.69 1.13
N SER A 152 7.71 0.12 0.88
CA SER A 152 8.21 1.14 1.80
C SER A 152 8.37 2.45 1.05
N SER A 153 8.17 3.58 1.73
CA SER A 153 8.23 4.89 1.10
C SER A 153 8.75 5.95 2.05
N VAL A 154 9.40 6.96 1.48
CA VAL A 154 9.77 8.20 2.17
C VAL A 154 8.95 9.34 1.58
N VAL A 155 8.44 10.20 2.46
CA VAL A 155 7.66 11.39 2.10
C VAL A 155 8.30 12.60 2.77
N LYS A 156 8.75 13.54 1.94
CA LYS A 156 9.32 14.81 2.40
C LYS A 156 8.36 15.94 2.06
N THR A 157 8.08 16.80 3.02
CA THR A 157 7.24 17.98 2.83
C THR A 157 7.98 19.25 3.22
N LEU A 158 7.74 20.32 2.48
CA LEU A 158 8.04 21.68 2.91
C LEU A 158 6.77 22.50 2.73
N GLU A 159 6.26 23.05 3.83
CA GLU A 159 5.06 23.87 3.86
C GLU A 159 5.42 25.29 4.29
N VAL A 160 4.79 26.26 3.65
CA VAL A 160 4.90 27.69 3.93
C VAL A 160 3.50 28.31 3.92
N ASP A 161 3.20 29.05 4.98
CA ASP A 161 2.00 29.88 5.13
C ASP A 161 2.44 31.30 5.49
N LEU A 162 1.98 32.28 4.72
CA LEU A 162 2.31 33.69 4.91
C LEU A 162 1.05 34.53 4.80
N LEU A 163 0.83 35.39 5.80
CA LEU A 163 -0.24 36.37 5.81
C LEU A 163 0.36 37.74 6.13
N TRP A 164 0.24 38.69 5.21
CA TRP A 164 0.88 40.00 5.34
C TRP A 164 -0.10 41.14 5.04
N GLN A 165 -0.28 42.04 6.00
CA GLN A 165 -0.88 43.35 5.79
C GLN A 165 0.18 44.27 5.16
N ALA A 166 0.23 44.31 3.83
CA ALA A 166 1.25 45.05 3.09
C ALA A 166 1.02 46.58 3.13
N THR A 167 -0.24 47.00 3.21
CA THR A 167 -0.68 48.40 3.43
C THR A 167 -1.99 48.38 4.23
N ASP A 168 -2.55 49.52 4.65
CA ASP A 168 -3.84 49.55 5.36
C ASP A 168 -5.01 48.94 4.55
N ASP A 169 -4.90 48.99 3.21
CA ASP A 169 -5.95 48.53 2.29
C ASP A 169 -5.62 47.22 1.55
N LEU A 170 -4.41 46.67 1.74
CA LEU A 170 -3.95 45.47 1.04
C LEU A 170 -3.43 44.40 2.00
N ARG A 171 -4.09 43.23 1.99
CA ARG A 171 -3.63 42.02 2.66
C ARG A 171 -3.31 40.95 1.62
N LEU A 172 -2.12 40.37 1.73
CA LEU A 172 -1.63 39.28 0.89
C LEU A 172 -1.60 38.00 1.71
N GLY A 173 -2.10 36.90 1.14
CA GLY A 173 -1.99 35.56 1.68
C GLY A 173 -1.22 34.70 0.69
N VAL A 174 -0.30 33.86 1.15
CA VAL A 174 0.42 32.91 0.31
C VAL A 174 0.48 31.58 1.04
N ASN A 175 0.03 30.51 0.38
CA ASN A 175 0.10 29.15 0.90
C ASN A 175 0.77 28.27 -0.14
N ALA A 176 1.85 27.60 0.24
CA ALA A 176 2.60 26.74 -0.66
C ALA A 176 3.06 25.47 0.05
N ALA A 177 2.94 24.34 -0.63
CA ALA A 177 3.45 23.06 -0.19
C ALA A 177 4.26 22.40 -1.31
N TYR A 178 5.46 21.94 -0.97
CA TYR A 178 6.29 21.06 -1.78
C TYR A 178 6.26 19.66 -1.18
N LEU A 179 5.99 18.66 -2.01
CA LEU A 179 5.90 17.25 -1.62
C LEU A 179 6.83 16.44 -2.51
N ASP A 180 7.76 15.71 -1.91
CA ASP A 180 8.59 14.73 -2.61
C ASP A 180 8.40 13.36 -1.95
N ALA A 181 7.60 12.52 -2.59
CA ALA A 181 7.32 11.17 -2.13
C ALA A 181 7.96 10.16 -3.08
N SER A 182 8.67 9.17 -2.53
CA SER A 182 9.28 8.08 -3.30
C SER A 182 9.12 6.75 -2.61
N TYR A 183 8.96 5.69 -3.41
CA TYR A 183 9.06 4.33 -2.90
C TYR A 183 10.53 3.94 -2.73
N ASP A 184 10.89 3.44 -1.56
CA ASP A 184 12.20 2.81 -1.34
C ASP A 184 12.22 1.39 -1.92
N SER A 185 11.14 0.65 -1.72
CA SER A 185 10.94 -0.71 -2.24
C SER A 185 9.47 -0.90 -2.60
N PHE A 186 9.17 -1.38 -3.81
CA PHE A 186 7.83 -1.83 -4.19
C PHE A 186 7.86 -2.79 -5.40
N PRO A 187 8.41 -4.01 -5.24
CA PRO A 187 8.73 -4.92 -6.35
C PRO A 187 7.52 -5.63 -7.00
N ALA A 188 6.37 -5.57 -6.35
CA ALA A 188 5.15 -6.28 -6.76
C ALA A 188 3.96 -5.33 -6.98
N ALA A 189 4.22 -4.09 -7.41
CA ALA A 189 3.16 -3.13 -7.68
C ALA A 189 2.28 -3.58 -8.84
N ALA A 190 0.98 -3.29 -8.76
CA ALA A 190 0.05 -3.58 -9.84
C ALA A 190 0.43 -2.79 -11.11
N CYS A 191 0.26 -3.42 -12.27
CA CYS A 191 0.48 -2.75 -13.54
C CYS A 191 -0.59 -1.70 -13.82
N ASN A 192 -0.21 -0.57 -14.43
CA ASN A 192 -1.16 0.46 -14.82
C ASN A 192 -2.06 0.00 -15.98
N ALA A 193 -3.14 0.73 -16.27
CA ALA A 193 -4.13 0.34 -17.27
C ALA A 193 -3.53 0.07 -18.66
N MET A 194 -2.55 0.87 -19.09
CA MET A 194 -1.88 0.70 -20.39
C MET A 194 -0.97 -0.52 -20.39
N GLN A 195 -0.20 -0.74 -19.32
CA GLN A 195 0.61 -1.94 -19.15
C GLN A 195 -0.27 -3.19 -19.14
N ALA A 196 -1.37 -3.18 -18.38
CA ALA A 196 -2.31 -4.30 -18.32
C ALA A 196 -2.98 -4.57 -19.69
N ALA A 197 -3.38 -3.53 -20.42
CA ALA A 197 -3.91 -3.66 -21.78
C ALA A 197 -2.84 -4.22 -22.75
N GLY A 198 -1.60 -3.74 -22.64
CA GLY A 198 -0.47 -4.23 -23.43
C GLY A 198 -0.16 -5.71 -23.13
N MET A 199 -0.12 -6.10 -21.86
CA MET A 199 0.03 -7.50 -21.44
C MET A 199 -1.08 -8.38 -22.01
N ARG A 200 -2.34 -7.92 -22.04
CA ARG A 200 -3.45 -8.62 -22.71
C ARG A 200 -3.31 -8.65 -24.24
N ALA A 201 -2.73 -7.61 -24.83
CA ALA A 201 -2.55 -7.46 -26.27
C ALA A 201 -1.32 -8.21 -26.83
N LEU A 202 -0.45 -8.78 -25.98
CA LEU A 202 0.71 -9.59 -26.37
C LEU A 202 0.34 -10.89 -27.14
N GLY A 203 -0.93 -11.11 -27.49
CA GLY A 203 -1.30 -12.06 -28.53
C GLY A 203 -0.92 -13.51 -28.20
N TRP A 204 -1.16 -13.90 -26.95
CA TRP A 204 -0.97 -15.27 -26.47
C TRP A 204 -1.96 -16.19 -27.16
N ALA A 205 -1.54 -16.81 -28.28
CA ALA A 205 -2.36 -17.68 -29.10
C ALA A 205 -2.96 -18.81 -28.25
N GLY A 206 -4.30 -18.81 -28.09
CA GLY A 206 -5.03 -19.78 -27.27
C GLY A 206 -5.73 -19.19 -26.03
N GLY A 207 -5.56 -17.90 -25.74
CA GLY A 207 -6.35 -17.20 -24.71
C GLY A 207 -5.95 -17.45 -23.26
N VAL A 208 -4.99 -18.34 -23.01
CA VAL A 208 -4.36 -18.50 -21.68
C VAL A 208 -2.84 -18.56 -21.86
N PRO A 209 -2.07 -17.73 -21.15
CA PRO A 209 -0.64 -17.58 -21.37
C PRO A 209 0.11 -18.66 -20.60
N LEU A 210 1.11 -19.24 -21.26
CA LEU A 210 1.99 -20.25 -20.68
C LEU A 210 3.35 -19.61 -20.35
N SER A 211 4.00 -20.08 -19.29
CA SER A 211 5.31 -19.59 -18.83
C SER A 211 6.43 -19.72 -19.88
N ASN A 212 6.23 -20.54 -20.92
CA ASN A 212 7.16 -20.75 -22.02
C ASN A 212 7.03 -19.72 -23.16
N ASN A 213 6.17 -18.71 -23.04
CA ASN A 213 6.05 -17.65 -24.04
C ASN A 213 7.35 -16.80 -24.07
N PRO A 214 7.91 -16.50 -25.25
CA PRO A 214 9.11 -15.68 -25.37
C PRO A 214 8.93 -14.22 -24.91
N VAL A 215 7.68 -13.73 -24.81
CA VAL A 215 7.37 -12.37 -24.34
C VAL A 215 6.47 -12.43 -23.12
N THR A 216 7.06 -12.16 -21.95
CA THR A 216 6.39 -12.18 -20.64
C THR A 216 6.39 -10.82 -19.95
N SER A 217 6.72 -9.73 -20.66
CA SER A 217 6.69 -8.39 -20.11
C SER A 217 6.28 -7.34 -21.15
N TYR A 218 5.72 -6.23 -20.67
CA TYR A 218 5.31 -5.08 -21.46
C TYR A 218 5.50 -3.78 -20.66
N LEU A 219 6.30 -2.84 -21.17
CA LEU A 219 6.60 -1.56 -20.51
C LEU A 219 6.99 -1.69 -19.02
N GLY A 220 7.83 -2.67 -18.70
CA GLY A 220 8.32 -2.91 -17.32
C GLY A 220 7.35 -3.69 -16.41
N CYS A 221 6.13 -3.95 -16.87
CA CYS A 221 5.20 -4.89 -16.22
C CYS A 221 5.56 -6.31 -16.66
N GLN A 222 5.69 -7.24 -15.71
CA GLN A 222 6.10 -8.63 -15.92
C GLN A 222 5.01 -9.60 -15.50
N ALA A 223 4.70 -10.57 -16.36
CA ALA A 223 3.77 -11.65 -16.07
C ALA A 223 4.29 -12.54 -14.93
N ARG A 224 3.35 -12.97 -14.09
CA ARG A 224 3.51 -14.00 -13.06
C ARG A 224 2.67 -15.20 -13.45
N PHE A 225 3.27 -16.37 -13.31
CA PHE A 225 2.66 -17.64 -13.63
C PHE A 225 2.48 -18.43 -12.34
N ASN A 226 1.37 -19.15 -12.22
CA ASN A 226 1.13 -20.06 -11.10
C ASN A 226 1.95 -21.36 -11.26
N ALA A 227 1.85 -22.26 -10.27
CA ALA A 227 2.55 -23.56 -10.28
C ALA A 227 2.16 -24.46 -11.47
N ALA A 228 1.00 -24.21 -12.11
CA ALA A 228 0.55 -24.90 -13.31
C ALA A 228 1.04 -24.24 -14.62
N ASN A 229 1.97 -23.27 -14.54
CA ASN A 229 2.49 -22.49 -15.67
C ASN A 229 1.46 -21.63 -16.41
N LEU A 230 0.29 -21.38 -15.82
CA LEU A 230 -0.72 -20.48 -16.37
C LEU A 230 -0.48 -19.06 -15.85
N TYR A 231 -0.73 -18.05 -16.69
CA TYR A 231 -0.72 -16.66 -16.24
C TYR A 231 -1.73 -16.45 -15.12
N HIS A 232 -1.25 -15.80 -14.07
CA HIS A 232 -2.03 -15.49 -12.89
C HIS A 232 -2.18 -13.98 -12.74
N SER A 233 -1.08 -13.22 -12.89
CA SER A 233 -1.09 -11.78 -12.75
C SER A 233 0.07 -11.13 -13.51
N ALA A 234 0.16 -9.81 -13.48
CA ALA A 234 1.37 -9.12 -13.90
C ALA A 234 1.68 -7.98 -12.91
N VAL A 235 2.97 -7.79 -12.62
CA VAL A 235 3.44 -6.82 -11.63
C VAL A 235 4.60 -6.01 -12.19
N GLN A 236 4.83 -4.83 -11.63
CA GLN A 236 5.98 -3.98 -11.93
C GLN A 236 6.74 -3.64 -10.64
N ASP A 237 8.01 -3.29 -10.78
CA ASP A 237 8.82 -2.77 -9.69
C ASP A 237 8.80 -1.23 -9.71
N LEU A 238 8.27 -0.63 -8.65
CA LEU A 238 8.22 0.82 -8.46
C LEU A 238 9.29 1.33 -7.47
N SER A 239 10.24 0.50 -7.07
CA SER A 239 11.35 0.91 -6.21
C SER A 239 12.12 2.10 -6.83
N GLY A 240 12.38 3.13 -6.03
CA GLY A 240 13.00 4.38 -6.46
C GLY A 240 12.12 5.30 -7.30
N LYS A 241 10.85 4.96 -7.56
CA LYS A 241 9.93 5.84 -8.31
C LYS A 241 9.30 6.88 -7.38
N THR A 242 9.19 8.11 -7.87
CA THR A 242 8.51 9.21 -7.18
C THR A 242 7.01 9.22 -7.50
N GLY A 243 6.17 9.58 -6.51
CA GLY A 243 4.73 9.77 -6.66
C GLY A 243 4.35 10.92 -7.60
N THR A 244 3.08 10.97 -8.00
CA THR A 244 2.56 12.00 -8.90
C THR A 244 2.13 13.25 -8.13
N GLY A 245 2.83 14.37 -8.33
CA GLY A 245 2.48 15.68 -7.78
C GLY A 245 3.55 16.20 -6.83
N LYS A 246 4.34 17.19 -7.31
CA LYS A 246 5.46 17.75 -6.54
C LYS A 246 5.13 19.06 -5.83
N TYR A 247 4.08 19.74 -6.26
CA TYR A 247 3.73 21.09 -5.80
C TYR A 247 2.22 21.25 -5.72
N ASN A 248 1.74 21.92 -4.67
CA ASN A 248 0.38 22.46 -4.59
C ASN A 248 0.43 23.80 -3.83
N GLY A 249 -0.33 24.80 -4.26
CA GLY A 249 -0.34 26.12 -3.62
C GLY A 249 -1.37 27.07 -4.23
N SER A 250 -1.74 28.08 -3.46
CA SER A 250 -2.65 29.16 -3.88
C SER A 250 -2.06 30.51 -3.50
N LEU A 251 -2.30 31.50 -4.38
CA LEU A 251 -2.05 32.92 -4.16
C LEU A 251 -3.34 33.61 -3.73
#